data_AF-C8PQ35-F1
#
_entry.id   AF-C8PQ35-F1
#
_cell.length_a   1.000
_cell.length_b   1.000
_cell.length_c   1.000
_cell.angle_alpha   90.00
_cell.angle_beta   90.00
_cell.angle_gamma   90.00
#
_symmetry.space_group_name_H-M   'P 1'
#
loop_
_entity.id
_entity.type
_entity.pdbx_description
1 polymer ?
#
loop_
_entity_poly.entity_id
_entity_poly.type
_entity_poly.pdbx_seq_one_letter_code
_entity_poly.pdbx_strand_id
1 'polypeptide(L)'
;MDNFLVTHSLRSAVFAIVVGMELKMQNHQLVELATAALMHEIGLIHIAEDIYSRAGELSDEEKKYLHVHPVLSCKILKKAKFPLPVCLGTLDHHERENGTGYPQRLTGEKISLYGKIIAVACSYEAMTGERKYKKAEDPATGLLNVLRREPSQYDEEVLKALLNALSFFPIGSFVYLSNNAVAQVIDNNSEDPRFPIVRVIDRSAKGAFSEAIRTAMDGIRIMRPARKEEWIAALSKGKKEA
;
A
#
# COMPACT_ATOMS: atom_id res chain seq x y z
N MET A 1 12.92 7.07 18.86
CA MET A 1 12.78 7.97 17.69
C MET A 1 12.39 7.06 16.54
N ASP A 2 11.14 7.11 16.08
CA ASP A 2 10.73 6.27 14.94
C ASP A 2 11.53 6.66 13.71
N ASN A 3 12.25 5.70 13.13
CA ASN A 3 13.00 5.90 11.90
C ASN A 3 12.00 5.85 10.73
N PHE A 4 11.53 7.04 10.33
CA PHE A 4 10.57 7.23 9.24
C PHE A 4 10.97 6.46 7.97
N LEU A 5 12.25 6.51 7.58
CA LEU A 5 12.72 5.88 6.35
C LEU A 5 12.61 4.35 6.40
N VAL A 6 12.90 3.75 7.55
CA VAL A 6 12.77 2.30 7.75
C VAL A 6 11.31 1.88 7.70
N THR A 7 10.44 2.60 8.42
CA THR A 7 9.00 2.29 8.44
C THR A 7 8.36 2.50 7.06
N HIS A 8 8.71 3.59 6.36
CA HIS A 8 8.26 3.85 5.00
C HIS A 8 8.70 2.74 4.05
N SER A 9 9.99 2.42 4.03
CA SER A 9 10.54 1.39 3.14
C SER A 9 9.92 0.02 3.38
N LEU A 10 9.72 -0.36 4.65
CA LEU A 10 9.07 -1.61 5.01
C LEU A 10 7.62 -1.67 4.53
N ARG A 11 6.82 -0.63 4.81
CA ARG A 11 5.41 -0.59 4.41
C ARG A 11 5.26 -0.55 2.89
N SER A 12 6.06 0.27 2.20
CA SER A 12 6.10 0.32 0.74
C SER A 12 6.48 -1.04 0.15
N ALA A 13 7.42 -1.77 0.75
CA ALA A 13 7.77 -3.12 0.32
C ALA A 13 6.62 -4.12 0.49
N VAL A 14 5.88 -4.07 1.61
CA VAL A 14 4.70 -4.92 1.82
C VAL A 14 3.65 -4.65 0.73
N PHE A 15 3.33 -3.39 0.46
CA PHE A 15 2.37 -3.06 -0.60
C PHE A 15 2.87 -3.45 -1.99
N ALA A 16 4.16 -3.24 -2.30
CA ALA A 16 4.74 -3.64 -3.57
C ALA A 16 4.65 -5.17 -3.80
N ILE A 17 4.96 -5.98 -2.77
CA ILE A 17 4.82 -7.44 -2.85
C ILE A 17 3.37 -7.83 -3.12
N VAL A 18 2.43 -7.24 -2.39
CA VAL A 18 0.99 -7.51 -2.52
C VAL A 18 0.50 -7.17 -3.94
N VAL A 19 0.94 -6.05 -4.52
CA VAL A 19 0.69 -5.71 -5.93
C VAL A 19 1.34 -6.72 -6.88
N GLY A 20 2.59 -7.10 -6.65
CA GLY A 20 3.30 -8.06 -7.50
C GLY A 20 2.65 -9.46 -7.50
N MET A 21 2.11 -9.89 -6.35
CA MET A 21 1.36 -11.14 -6.23
C MET A 21 0.07 -11.09 -7.05
N GLU A 22 -0.62 -9.95 -7.06
CA GLU A 22 -1.82 -9.76 -7.87
C GLU A 22 -1.50 -9.80 -9.37
N LEU A 23 -0.37 -9.21 -9.78
CA LEU A 23 0.20 -9.29 -11.13
C LEU A 23 0.79 -10.67 -11.49
N LYS A 24 0.63 -11.68 -10.62
CA LYS A 24 1.09 -13.06 -10.82
C LYS A 24 2.60 -13.19 -11.08
N MET A 25 3.40 -12.29 -10.50
CA MET A 25 4.86 -12.37 -10.56
C MET A 25 5.38 -13.64 -9.90
N GLN A 26 6.45 -14.21 -10.43
CA GLN A 26 7.09 -15.39 -9.85
C GLN A 26 7.77 -15.06 -8.53
N ASN A 27 7.90 -16.06 -7.65
CA ASN A 27 8.50 -15.89 -6.32
C ASN A 27 9.88 -15.19 -6.34
N HIS A 28 10.73 -15.52 -7.30
CA HIS A 28 12.04 -14.86 -7.40
C HIS A 28 11.92 -13.37 -7.73
N GLN A 29 10.97 -12.98 -8.59
CA GLN A 29 10.70 -11.59 -8.92
C GLN A 29 10.09 -10.83 -7.74
N LEU A 30 9.25 -11.49 -6.93
CA LEU A 30 8.72 -10.91 -5.68
C LEU A 30 9.84 -10.61 -4.68
N VAL A 31 10.84 -11.49 -4.56
CA VAL A 31 12.03 -11.25 -3.71
C VAL A 31 12.83 -10.05 -4.22
N GLU A 32 13.04 -9.95 -5.53
CA GLU A 32 13.73 -8.81 -6.12
C GLU A 32 12.94 -7.50 -5.95
N LEU A 33 11.63 -7.52 -6.17
CA LEU A 33 10.74 -6.38 -5.99
C LEU A 33 10.73 -5.91 -4.52
N ALA A 34 10.63 -6.84 -3.58
CA ALA A 34 10.74 -6.55 -2.15
C ALA A 34 12.08 -5.90 -1.82
N THR A 35 13.17 -6.42 -2.38
CA THR A 35 14.51 -5.88 -2.21
C THR A 35 14.61 -4.46 -2.76
N ALA A 36 14.07 -4.21 -3.96
CA ALA A 36 14.04 -2.89 -4.57
C ALA A 36 13.25 -1.90 -3.71
N ALA A 37 12.06 -2.30 -3.26
CA ALA A 37 11.19 -1.48 -2.43
C ALA A 37 11.76 -1.23 -1.02
N LEU A 38 12.52 -2.16 -0.43
CA LEU A 38 13.20 -1.90 0.85
C LEU A 38 14.38 -0.92 0.71
N MET A 39 14.98 -0.84 -0.48
CA MET A 39 16.20 -0.09 -0.72
C MET A 39 15.99 1.20 -1.53
N HIS A 40 14.76 1.52 -1.94
CA HIS A 40 14.49 2.64 -2.85
C HIS A 40 14.97 4.00 -2.32
N GLU A 41 14.92 4.21 -1.00
CA GLU A 41 15.36 5.44 -0.33
C GLU A 41 16.80 5.37 0.21
N ILE A 42 17.58 4.31 -0.03
CA ILE A 42 18.93 4.19 0.58
C ILE A 42 19.86 5.33 0.17
N GLY A 43 19.63 5.97 -0.97
CA GLY A 43 20.36 7.15 -1.43
C GLY A 43 20.22 8.37 -0.51
N LEU A 44 19.17 8.44 0.33
CA LEU A 44 18.97 9.53 1.29
C LEU A 44 20.07 9.59 2.36
N ILE A 45 20.85 8.53 2.58
CA ILE A 45 22.00 8.57 3.50
C ILE A 45 23.07 9.60 3.10
N HIS A 46 23.05 10.04 1.85
CA HIS A 46 23.94 11.06 1.31
C HIS A 46 23.30 12.45 1.23
N ILE A 47 22.07 12.59 1.72
CA ILE A 47 21.30 13.85 1.76
C ILE A 47 21.11 14.22 3.22
N ALA A 48 21.19 15.51 3.53
CA ALA A 48 21.06 15.98 4.89
C ALA A 48 19.63 15.73 5.43
N GLU A 49 19.53 15.25 6.67
CA GLU A 49 18.24 14.85 7.28
C GLU A 49 17.24 16.01 7.35
N ASP A 50 17.72 17.23 7.54
CA ASP A 50 16.92 18.46 7.53
C ASP A 50 16.29 18.77 6.16
N ILE A 51 16.69 18.11 5.07
CA ILE A 51 16.03 18.24 3.76
C ILE A 51 14.89 17.23 3.64
N TYR A 52 15.12 15.94 3.94
CA TYR A 52 14.12 14.90 3.71
C TYR A 52 13.13 14.70 4.87
N SER A 53 13.45 15.17 6.09
CA SER A 53 12.59 15.02 7.28
C SER A 53 11.80 16.29 7.66
N ARG A 54 12.03 17.40 6.94
CA ARG A 54 11.46 18.71 7.29
C ARG A 54 9.97 18.81 7.00
N ALA A 55 9.26 19.46 7.92
CA ALA A 55 7.89 19.89 7.73
C ALA A 55 7.86 21.24 7.00
N GLY A 56 7.04 21.37 5.95
CA GLY A 56 6.91 22.59 5.15
C GLY A 56 7.44 22.45 3.73
N GLU A 57 7.39 23.53 2.97
CA GLU A 57 7.83 23.52 1.57
C GLU A 57 9.36 23.50 1.47
N LEU A 58 9.85 22.77 0.47
CA LEU A 58 11.24 22.81 0.05
C LEU A 58 11.41 23.88 -1.04
N SER A 59 12.54 24.58 -1.03
CA SER A 59 12.94 25.40 -2.16
C SER A 59 13.18 24.54 -3.40
N ASP A 60 13.21 25.16 -4.58
CA ASP A 60 13.45 24.42 -5.81
C ASP A 60 14.87 23.84 -5.87
N GLU A 61 15.84 24.48 -5.22
CA GLU A 61 17.19 23.94 -5.02
C GLU A 61 17.17 22.70 -4.12
N GLU A 62 16.47 22.75 -2.99
CA GLU A 62 16.37 21.62 -2.06
C GLU A 62 15.64 20.43 -2.69
N LYS A 63 14.58 20.69 -3.47
CA LYS A 63 13.89 19.64 -4.26
C LYS A 63 14.85 18.99 -5.24
N LYS A 64 15.68 19.77 -5.95
CA LYS A 64 16.68 19.23 -6.88
C LYS A 64 17.65 18.28 -6.18
N TYR A 65 18.14 18.65 -4.98
CA TYR A 65 19.00 17.77 -4.19
C TYR A 65 18.28 16.49 -3.75
N LEU A 66 17.03 16.62 -3.27
CA LEU A 66 16.22 15.48 -2.88
C LEU A 66 15.99 14.52 -4.05
N HIS A 67 15.70 15.04 -5.25
CA HIS A 67 15.45 14.24 -6.45
C HIS A 67 16.67 13.46 -6.96
N VAL A 68 17.87 13.65 -6.39
CA VAL A 68 19.06 12.86 -6.72
C VAL A 68 19.04 11.49 -6.02
N HIS A 69 18.26 11.30 -4.96
CA HIS A 69 18.28 10.06 -4.17
C HIS A 69 18.02 8.77 -4.98
N PRO A 70 17.13 8.71 -6.01
CA PRO A 70 16.94 7.48 -6.78
C PRO A 70 18.21 7.08 -7.55
N VAL A 71 18.94 8.08 -8.05
CA VAL A 71 20.23 7.89 -8.73
C VAL A 71 21.28 7.35 -7.75
N LEU A 72 21.31 7.87 -6.52
CA LEU A 72 22.22 7.40 -5.48
C LEU A 72 21.88 5.98 -5.02
N SER A 73 20.60 5.68 -4.80
CA SER A 73 20.12 4.33 -4.47
C SER A 73 20.55 3.33 -5.54
N CYS A 74 20.28 3.62 -6.81
CA CYS A 74 20.68 2.77 -7.92
C CYS A 74 22.20 2.58 -8.00
N LYS A 75 23.00 3.65 -7.82
CA LYS A 75 24.48 3.56 -7.80
C LYS A 75 24.99 2.68 -6.67
N ILE A 76 24.45 2.81 -5.46
CA ILE A 76 24.80 1.98 -4.30
C ILE A 76 24.54 0.50 -4.62
N LEU A 77 23.34 0.18 -5.10
CA LEU A 77 22.95 -1.19 -5.41
C LEU A 77 23.74 -1.80 -6.56
N LYS A 78 24.01 -1.03 -7.63
CA LYS A 78 24.87 -1.48 -8.73
C LYS A 78 26.28 -1.80 -8.27
N LYS A 79 26.87 -0.97 -7.41
CA LYS A 79 28.20 -1.22 -6.82
C LYS A 79 28.21 -2.48 -5.96
N ALA A 80 27.11 -2.74 -5.24
CA ALA A 80 26.90 -3.95 -4.46
C ALA A 80 26.48 -5.18 -5.31
N LYS A 81 26.43 -5.06 -6.64
CA LYS A 81 26.12 -6.13 -7.59
C LYS A 81 24.72 -6.74 -7.42
N PHE A 82 23.74 -5.92 -7.00
CA PHE A 82 22.33 -6.35 -7.05
C PHE A 82 21.87 -6.56 -8.50
N PRO A 83 20.85 -7.41 -8.73
CA PRO A 83 20.28 -7.60 -10.06
C PRO A 83 19.81 -6.29 -10.70
N LEU A 84 19.88 -6.22 -12.03
CA LEU A 84 19.48 -5.02 -12.77
C LEU A 84 18.02 -4.60 -12.50
N PRO A 85 17.03 -5.51 -12.44
CA PRO A 85 15.65 -5.14 -12.10
C PRO A 85 15.53 -4.42 -10.75
N VAL A 86 16.29 -4.87 -9.75
CA VAL A 86 16.33 -4.22 -8.42
C VAL A 86 16.86 -2.80 -8.52
N CYS A 87 17.98 -2.63 -9.24
CA CYS A 87 18.60 -1.32 -9.43
C CYS A 87 17.67 -0.35 -10.17
N LEU A 88 17.02 -0.80 -11.24
CA LEU A 88 16.07 0.01 -12.01
C LEU A 88 14.81 0.34 -11.20
N GLY A 89 14.29 -0.61 -10.41
CA GLY A 89 13.18 -0.34 -9.49
C GLY A 89 13.47 0.82 -8.53
N THR A 90 14.68 0.88 -7.97
CA THR A 90 15.10 2.01 -7.13
C THR A 90 15.34 3.31 -7.91
N LEU A 91 15.73 3.24 -9.18
CA LEU A 91 15.94 4.43 -10.00
C LEU A 91 14.62 5.07 -10.44
N ASP A 92 13.65 4.23 -10.79
CA ASP A 92 12.46 4.63 -11.54
C ASP A 92 11.22 4.83 -10.65
N HIS A 93 11.28 4.58 -9.33
CA HIS A 93 10.11 4.65 -8.45
C HIS A 93 9.45 6.04 -8.33
N HIS A 94 10.16 7.10 -8.77
CA HIS A 94 9.61 8.45 -8.90
C HIS A 94 9.24 8.86 -10.33
N GLU A 95 9.42 7.97 -11.32
CA GLU A 95 8.94 8.18 -12.68
C GLU A 95 7.42 8.07 -12.72
N ARG A 96 6.81 8.74 -13.71
CA ARG A 96 5.35 8.77 -13.91
C ARG A 96 5.06 8.52 -15.37
N GLU A 97 3.99 7.78 -15.65
CA GLU A 97 3.61 7.37 -17.02
C GLU A 97 3.50 8.56 -18.00
N ASN A 98 3.04 9.72 -17.50
CA ASN A 98 2.93 10.96 -18.26
C ASN A 98 4.24 11.79 -18.35
N GLY A 99 5.37 11.30 -17.84
CA GLY A 99 6.68 11.96 -17.95
C GLY A 99 6.92 13.11 -16.97
N THR A 100 5.98 13.35 -16.04
CA THR A 100 6.13 14.40 -15.00
C THR A 100 7.03 13.98 -13.84
N GLY A 101 7.45 12.71 -13.81
CA GLY A 101 8.31 12.14 -12.78
C GLY A 101 9.78 12.55 -12.89
N TYR A 102 10.62 11.87 -12.12
CA TYR A 102 12.06 12.09 -12.06
C TYR A 102 12.76 10.77 -11.68
N PRO A 103 14.09 10.61 -11.91
CA PRO A 103 15.05 11.62 -12.37
C PRO A 103 15.19 11.78 -13.89
N GLN A 104 14.71 10.82 -14.68
CA GLN A 104 14.93 10.74 -16.12
C GLN A 104 13.72 11.20 -16.95
N ARG A 105 12.53 11.36 -16.34
CA ARG A 105 11.28 11.73 -17.02
C ARG A 105 10.87 10.70 -18.07
N LEU A 106 10.94 9.44 -17.67
CA LEU A 106 10.55 8.31 -18.52
C LEU A 106 9.03 8.25 -18.66
N THR A 107 8.56 7.55 -19.69
CA THR A 107 7.14 7.35 -19.99
C THR A 107 6.90 5.92 -20.43
N GLY A 108 5.71 5.37 -20.16
CA GLY A 108 5.30 4.08 -20.69
C GLY A 108 6.24 2.94 -20.31
N GLU A 109 6.46 2.10 -21.32
CA GLU A 109 7.36 0.94 -21.29
C GLU A 109 8.83 1.25 -20.98
N LYS A 110 9.23 2.53 -20.97
CA LYS A 110 10.61 2.90 -20.57
C LYS A 110 10.79 2.82 -19.06
N ILE A 111 9.72 2.95 -18.28
CA ILE A 111 9.75 2.82 -16.83
C ILE A 111 9.79 1.33 -16.50
N SER A 112 10.76 0.91 -15.67
CA SER A 112 10.81 -0.49 -15.24
C SER A 112 9.54 -0.90 -14.49
N LEU A 113 9.09 -2.15 -14.69
CA LEU A 113 7.90 -2.67 -13.99
C LEU A 113 8.03 -2.53 -12.46
N TYR A 114 9.22 -2.74 -11.90
CA TYR A 114 9.45 -2.55 -10.47
C TYR A 114 9.30 -1.08 -10.07
N GLY A 115 9.81 -0.14 -10.88
CA GLY A 115 9.59 1.28 -10.67
C GLY A 115 8.10 1.65 -10.68
N LYS A 116 7.33 1.15 -11.66
CA LYS A 116 5.88 1.35 -11.74
C LYS A 116 5.16 0.85 -10.47
N ILE A 117 5.48 -0.37 -10.02
CA ILE A 117 4.88 -0.97 -8.81
C ILE A 117 5.24 -0.17 -7.55
N ILE A 118 6.52 0.16 -7.36
CA ILE A 118 6.98 0.89 -6.17
C ILE A 118 6.39 2.31 -6.18
N ALA A 119 6.26 2.97 -7.33
CA ALA A 119 5.65 4.30 -7.43
C ALA A 119 4.22 4.34 -6.87
N VAL A 120 3.40 3.35 -7.22
CA VAL A 120 2.01 3.22 -6.74
C VAL A 120 1.98 2.85 -5.25
N ALA A 121 2.78 1.86 -4.84
CA ALA A 121 2.89 1.43 -3.45
C ALA A 121 3.33 2.56 -2.51
N CYS A 122 4.41 3.29 -2.85
CA CYS A 122 4.91 4.41 -2.06
C CYS A 122 3.91 5.57 -2.01
N SER A 123 3.16 5.81 -3.08
CA SER A 123 2.14 6.87 -3.09
C SER A 123 0.99 6.54 -2.15
N TYR A 124 0.54 5.28 -2.13
CA TYR A 124 -0.48 4.81 -1.19
C TYR A 124 0.02 4.82 0.27
N GLU A 125 1.24 4.34 0.52
CA GLU A 125 1.86 4.39 1.84
C GLU A 125 1.97 5.84 2.34
N ALA A 126 2.41 6.77 1.50
CA ALA A 126 2.57 8.17 1.89
C ALA A 126 1.24 8.85 2.30
N MET A 127 0.11 8.30 1.86
CA MET A 127 -1.24 8.77 2.24
C MET A 127 -1.71 8.14 3.55
N THR A 128 -1.51 6.83 3.69
CA THR A 128 -2.06 6.02 4.80
C THR A 128 -1.09 5.81 5.96
N GLY A 129 0.18 6.15 5.77
CA GLY A 129 1.23 6.08 6.77
C GLY A 129 1.26 7.32 7.66
N GLU A 130 1.34 7.10 8.97
CA GLU A 130 1.50 8.18 9.95
C GLU A 130 2.91 8.77 9.89
N ARG A 131 3.00 10.11 9.88
CA ARG A 131 4.27 10.87 9.91
C ARG A 131 4.23 11.93 11.01
N LYS A 132 5.40 12.36 11.50
CA LYS A 132 5.51 13.39 12.55
C LYS A 132 4.67 14.65 12.30
N TYR A 133 4.50 15.02 11.03
CA TYR A 133 3.82 16.23 10.58
C TYR A 133 2.56 15.96 9.74
N LYS A 134 2.17 14.70 9.56
CA LYS A 134 0.99 14.32 8.76
C LYS A 134 0.24 13.17 9.43
N LYS A 135 -1.04 13.40 9.72
CA LYS A 135 -1.96 12.35 10.17
C LYS A 135 -2.25 11.39 9.01
N ALA A 136 -2.22 10.10 9.29
CA ALA A 136 -2.62 9.07 8.35
C ALA A 136 -4.07 9.28 7.86
N GLU A 137 -4.28 9.19 6.55
CA GLU A 137 -5.60 9.08 5.95
C GLU A 137 -6.16 7.67 6.17
N ASP A 138 -7.48 7.52 6.20
CA ASP A 138 -8.05 6.18 6.19
C ASP A 138 -7.76 5.46 4.86
N PRO A 139 -7.66 4.12 4.85
CA PRO A 139 -7.29 3.35 3.67
C PRO A 139 -8.12 3.64 2.41
N ALA A 140 -9.43 3.87 2.56
CA ALA A 140 -10.32 4.12 1.44
C ALA A 140 -10.09 5.52 0.85
N THR A 141 -9.91 6.53 1.69
CA THR A 141 -9.53 7.88 1.25
C THR A 141 -8.17 7.89 0.57
N GLY A 142 -7.17 7.19 1.12
CA GLY A 142 -5.86 7.05 0.48
C GLY A 142 -5.95 6.43 -0.91
N LEU A 143 -6.76 5.39 -1.08
CA LEU A 143 -6.96 4.75 -2.38
C LEU A 143 -7.65 5.69 -3.39
N LEU A 144 -8.69 6.39 -2.95
CA LEU A 144 -9.36 7.41 -3.77
C LEU A 144 -8.40 8.54 -4.16
N ASN A 145 -7.49 8.94 -3.28
CA ASN A 145 -6.52 9.99 -3.57
C ASN A 145 -5.44 9.53 -4.56
N VAL A 146 -5.02 8.26 -4.53
CA VAL A 146 -4.17 7.68 -5.59
C VAL A 146 -4.91 7.73 -6.94
N LEU A 147 -6.20 7.40 -6.97
CA LEU A 147 -7.03 7.44 -8.18
C LEU A 147 -7.33 8.85 -8.70
N ARG A 148 -7.42 9.84 -7.80
CA ARG A 148 -7.71 11.25 -8.13
C ARG A 148 -6.50 12.04 -8.62
N ARG A 149 -5.30 11.48 -8.57
CA ARG A 149 -4.12 12.13 -9.14
C ARG A 149 -4.31 12.38 -10.64
N GLU A 150 -3.47 13.24 -11.20
CA GLU A 150 -3.56 13.59 -12.62
C GLU A 150 -3.69 12.34 -13.48
N PRO A 151 -4.56 12.38 -14.52
CA PRO A 151 -4.72 11.26 -15.42
C PRO A 151 -3.37 10.75 -15.92
N SER A 152 -3.25 9.43 -16.01
CA SER A 152 -2.08 8.76 -16.59
C SER A 152 -0.75 9.03 -15.85
N GLN A 153 -0.76 9.28 -14.54
CA GLN A 153 0.48 9.30 -13.74
C GLN A 153 1.03 7.89 -13.43
N TYR A 154 0.15 6.90 -13.35
CA TYR A 154 0.48 5.52 -13.01
C TYR A 154 0.05 4.56 -14.10
N ASP A 155 0.76 3.45 -14.17
CA ASP A 155 0.40 2.32 -15.03
C ASP A 155 -0.97 1.76 -14.61
N GLU A 156 -1.85 1.56 -15.59
CA GLU A 156 -3.23 1.14 -15.32
C GLU A 156 -3.32 -0.28 -14.75
N GLU A 157 -2.46 -1.20 -15.20
CA GLU A 157 -2.48 -2.59 -14.73
C GLU A 157 -1.95 -2.66 -13.30
N VAL A 158 -0.88 -1.93 -13.00
CA VAL A 158 -0.33 -1.82 -11.65
C VAL A 158 -1.33 -1.16 -10.70
N LEU A 159 -2.01 -0.10 -11.14
CA LEU A 159 -3.02 0.58 -10.33
C LEU A 159 -4.22 -0.33 -10.06
N LYS A 160 -4.72 -1.05 -11.07
CA LYS A 160 -5.76 -2.07 -10.89
C LYS A 160 -5.33 -3.17 -9.93
N ALA A 161 -4.08 -3.63 -10.02
CA ALA A 161 -3.54 -4.62 -9.09
C ALA A 161 -3.51 -4.11 -7.64
N LEU A 162 -3.14 -2.84 -7.41
CA LEU A 162 -3.24 -2.24 -6.07
C LEU A 162 -4.70 -2.24 -5.56
N LEU A 163 -5.66 -1.83 -6.40
CA LEU A 163 -7.08 -1.80 -6.03
C LEU A 163 -7.60 -3.19 -5.64
N ASN A 164 -7.24 -4.20 -6.44
CA ASN A 164 -7.64 -5.58 -6.20
C ASN A 164 -7.03 -6.14 -4.92
N ALA A 165 -5.74 -5.86 -4.72
CA ALA A 165 -4.99 -6.47 -3.64
C ALA A 165 -5.31 -5.87 -2.27
N LEU A 166 -5.66 -4.58 -2.20
CA LEU A 166 -6.03 -3.94 -0.94
C LEU A 166 -7.47 -4.20 -0.51
N SER A 167 -8.38 -4.47 -1.45
CA SER A 167 -9.83 -4.47 -1.25
C SER A 167 -10.34 -3.15 -0.62
N PHE A 168 -11.63 -2.84 -0.76
CA PHE A 168 -12.23 -1.73 -0.01
C PHE A 168 -12.28 -2.00 1.50
N PHE A 169 -12.13 -3.27 1.89
CA PHE A 169 -12.16 -3.69 3.28
C PHE A 169 -10.98 -4.62 3.54
N PRO A 170 -9.87 -4.11 4.12
CA PRO A 170 -8.67 -4.91 4.35
C PRO A 170 -8.96 -6.16 5.18
N ILE A 171 -8.27 -7.26 4.89
CA ILE A 171 -8.34 -8.47 5.72
C ILE A 171 -8.01 -8.11 7.17
N GLY A 172 -8.82 -8.64 8.10
CA GLY A 172 -8.76 -8.35 9.52
C GLY A 172 -9.60 -7.15 9.95
N SER A 173 -10.04 -6.29 9.03
CA SER A 173 -10.94 -5.17 9.35
C SER A 173 -12.33 -5.65 9.74
N PHE A 174 -13.03 -4.83 10.53
CA PHE A 174 -14.39 -5.11 10.96
C PHE A 174 -15.39 -4.29 10.16
N VAL A 175 -16.47 -4.92 9.71
CA VAL A 175 -17.47 -4.34 8.82
C VAL A 175 -18.88 -4.57 9.36
N TYR A 176 -19.77 -3.61 9.13
CA TYR A 176 -21.19 -3.71 9.46
C TYR A 176 -21.97 -4.13 8.22
N LEU A 177 -22.70 -5.24 8.33
CA LEU A 177 -23.36 -5.89 7.22
C LEU A 177 -24.84 -5.47 7.09
N SER A 178 -25.42 -5.66 5.90
CA SER A 178 -26.82 -5.32 5.60
C SER A 178 -27.84 -6.07 6.45
N ASN A 179 -27.46 -7.20 7.07
CA ASN A 179 -28.29 -7.98 8.00
C ASN A 179 -28.09 -7.57 9.48
N ASN A 180 -27.51 -6.39 9.75
CA ASN A 180 -27.21 -5.86 11.08
C ASN A 180 -26.16 -6.64 11.89
N ALA A 181 -25.39 -7.50 11.24
CA ALA A 181 -24.29 -8.21 11.88
C ALA A 181 -22.97 -7.43 11.77
N VAL A 182 -22.07 -7.65 12.73
CA VAL A 182 -20.66 -7.26 12.63
C VAL A 182 -19.87 -8.47 12.17
N ALA A 183 -19.02 -8.29 11.17
CA ALA A 183 -18.16 -9.33 10.65
C ALA A 183 -16.71 -8.87 10.54
N GLN A 184 -15.78 -9.81 10.58
CA GLN A 184 -14.39 -9.58 10.24
C GLN A 184 -14.15 -9.97 8.78
N VAL A 185 -13.45 -9.14 8.02
CA VAL A 185 -12.98 -9.53 6.69
C VAL A 185 -11.89 -10.58 6.87
N ILE A 186 -12.04 -11.73 6.22
CA ILE A 186 -11.10 -12.85 6.37
C ILE A 186 -10.35 -13.15 5.07
N ASP A 187 -10.88 -12.72 3.94
CA ASP A 187 -10.24 -12.91 2.64
C ASP A 187 -10.78 -11.88 1.63
N ASN A 188 -10.02 -11.66 0.57
CA ASN A 188 -10.46 -10.86 -0.57
C ASN A 188 -11.31 -11.72 -1.52
N ASN A 189 -12.06 -11.06 -2.40
CA ASN A 189 -12.74 -11.72 -3.51
C ASN A 189 -12.03 -11.34 -4.80
N SER A 190 -11.37 -12.33 -5.42
CA SER A 190 -10.60 -12.14 -6.66
C SER A 190 -11.45 -11.75 -7.86
N GLU A 191 -12.75 -12.06 -7.85
CA GLU A 191 -13.67 -11.69 -8.93
C GLU A 191 -14.18 -10.25 -8.80
N ASP A 192 -14.39 -9.78 -7.56
CA ASP A 192 -14.83 -8.41 -7.28
C ASP A 192 -14.35 -7.95 -5.90
N PRO A 193 -13.28 -7.14 -5.83
CA PRO A 193 -12.69 -6.65 -4.58
C PRO A 193 -13.62 -5.80 -3.72
N ARG A 194 -14.76 -5.32 -4.26
CA ARG A 194 -15.81 -4.60 -3.49
C ARG A 194 -16.56 -5.54 -2.56
N PHE A 195 -16.51 -6.84 -2.82
CA PHE A 195 -17.29 -7.86 -2.14
C PHE A 195 -16.40 -8.95 -1.52
N PRO A 196 -15.61 -8.62 -0.48
CA PRO A 196 -14.70 -9.57 0.16
C PRO A 196 -15.44 -10.68 0.91
N ILE A 197 -14.69 -11.68 1.34
CA ILE A 197 -15.19 -12.77 2.17
C ILE A 197 -15.08 -12.35 3.63
N VAL A 198 -16.20 -12.44 4.35
CA VAL A 198 -16.32 -12.00 5.73
C VAL A 198 -16.73 -13.17 6.62
N ARG A 199 -16.44 -13.06 7.92
CA ARG A 199 -16.91 -14.01 8.93
C ARG A 199 -17.67 -13.26 10.00
N VAL A 200 -18.94 -13.62 10.21
CA VAL A 200 -19.77 -12.98 11.22
C VAL A 200 -19.25 -13.33 12.60
N ILE A 201 -19.18 -12.31 13.46
CA ILE A 201 -18.82 -12.49 14.87
C ILE A 201 -20.08 -12.91 15.61
N ASP A 202 -20.14 -14.19 15.94
CA ASP A 202 -21.23 -14.76 16.72
C ASP A 202 -20.65 -15.78 17.71
N ARG A 203 -20.65 -15.43 19.00
CA ARG A 203 -20.22 -16.33 20.09
C ARG A 203 -21.38 -17.10 20.73
N SER A 204 -22.60 -16.99 20.20
CA SER A 204 -23.72 -17.84 20.64
C SER A 204 -23.65 -19.25 20.06
N ALA A 205 -22.95 -19.41 18.93
CA ALA A 205 -22.57 -20.70 18.37
C ALA A 205 -21.38 -21.31 19.14
N LYS A 206 -21.27 -22.64 19.18
CA LYS A 206 -20.20 -23.40 19.88
C LYS A 206 -18.75 -23.05 19.46
N GLY A 207 -18.56 -22.17 18.47
CA GLY A 207 -17.30 -21.53 18.12
C GLY A 207 -17.52 -20.02 17.99
N ALA A 208 -16.50 -19.22 18.31
CA ALA A 208 -16.63 -17.76 18.41
C ALA A 208 -16.93 -17.01 17.09
N PHE A 209 -17.05 -17.74 15.97
CA PHE A 209 -17.23 -17.19 14.64
C PHE A 209 -18.09 -18.13 13.78
N SER A 210 -18.91 -17.55 12.90
CA SER A 210 -19.73 -18.28 11.92
C SER A 210 -18.91 -18.87 10.76
N GLU A 211 -19.59 -19.55 9.84
CA GLU A 211 -19.03 -19.86 8.51
C GLU A 211 -18.66 -18.58 7.73
N ALA A 212 -17.75 -18.73 6.76
CA ALA A 212 -17.33 -17.68 5.86
C ALA A 212 -18.44 -17.33 4.85
N ILE A 213 -18.74 -16.04 4.71
CA ILE A 213 -19.75 -15.51 3.81
C ILE A 213 -19.04 -14.70 2.72
N ARG A 214 -19.23 -15.07 1.46
CA ARG A 214 -18.87 -14.20 0.34
C ARG A 214 -19.93 -13.10 0.23
N THR A 215 -19.52 -11.84 0.38
CA THR A 215 -20.45 -10.72 0.20
C THR A 215 -20.80 -10.55 -1.28
N ALA A 216 -21.91 -9.90 -1.60
CA ALA A 216 -22.35 -9.69 -2.98
C ALA A 216 -23.34 -8.53 -3.08
N MET A 217 -23.53 -7.99 -4.28
CA MET A 217 -24.50 -6.91 -4.53
C MET A 217 -25.94 -7.38 -4.25
N ASP A 218 -26.27 -8.62 -4.58
CA ASP A 218 -27.63 -9.16 -4.48
C ASP A 218 -27.87 -9.94 -3.17
N GLY A 219 -26.89 -9.94 -2.26
CA GLY A 219 -26.89 -10.72 -1.02
C GLY A 219 -26.54 -9.89 0.22
N ILE A 220 -25.76 -10.49 1.11
CA ILE A 220 -25.21 -9.79 2.29
C ILE A 220 -24.13 -8.83 1.81
N ARG A 221 -24.34 -7.53 2.08
CA ARG A 221 -23.47 -6.44 1.63
C ARG A 221 -22.77 -5.80 2.81
N ILE A 222 -21.60 -5.23 2.57
CA ILE A 222 -20.95 -4.36 3.54
C ILE A 222 -21.56 -2.96 3.42
N MET A 223 -22.16 -2.48 4.50
CA MET A 223 -22.77 -1.15 4.55
C MET A 223 -21.73 -0.08 4.87
N ARG A 224 -20.80 -0.39 5.78
CA ARG A 224 -19.74 0.52 6.24
C ARG A 224 -18.70 -0.24 7.09
N PRO A 225 -17.53 0.37 7.33
CA PRO A 225 -16.66 -0.05 8.44
C PRO A 225 -17.41 -0.07 9.77
N ALA A 226 -17.16 -1.10 10.59
CA ALA A 226 -17.67 -1.17 11.95
C ALA A 226 -16.92 -0.20 12.86
N ARG A 227 -17.65 0.49 13.73
CA ARG A 227 -17.07 1.39 14.73
C ARG A 227 -16.40 0.57 15.83
N LYS A 228 -15.47 1.20 16.54
CA LYS A 228 -14.70 0.55 17.60
C LYS A 228 -15.59 -0.11 18.66
N GLU A 229 -16.64 0.60 19.06
CA GLU A 229 -17.59 0.14 20.08
C GLU A 229 -18.39 -1.07 19.59
N GLU A 230 -18.71 -1.11 18.30
CA GLU A 230 -19.56 -2.16 17.70
C GLU A 230 -18.82 -3.49 17.62
N TRP A 231 -17.57 -3.50 17.15
CA TRP A 231 -16.81 -4.75 17.07
C TRP A 231 -16.28 -5.18 18.44
N ILE A 232 -15.96 -4.26 19.35
CA ILE A 232 -15.67 -4.62 20.75
C ILE A 232 -16.89 -5.29 21.38
N ALA A 233 -18.08 -4.72 21.22
CA ALA A 233 -19.32 -5.29 21.74
C ALA A 233 -19.63 -6.66 21.12
N ALA A 234 -19.42 -6.82 19.81
CA ALA A 234 -19.59 -8.10 19.12
C ALA A 234 -18.61 -9.17 19.65
N LEU A 235 -17.36 -8.80 19.91
CA LEU A 235 -16.36 -9.71 20.48
C LEU A 235 -16.60 -10.01 21.98
N SER A 236 -17.22 -9.08 22.72
CA SER A 236 -17.45 -9.20 24.17
C SER A 236 -18.75 -9.91 24.53
N LYS A 237 -19.77 -9.91 23.66
CA LYS A 237 -21.00 -10.70 23.79
C LYS A 237 -20.66 -12.20 23.82
N GLY A 238 -20.38 -12.73 25.00
CA GLY A 238 -19.93 -14.11 25.20
C GLY A 238 -19.13 -14.33 26.50
N LYS A 239 -18.58 -13.26 27.09
CA LYS A 239 -18.17 -13.28 28.51
C LYS A 239 -19.40 -13.04 29.39
N LYS A 240 -20.25 -14.06 29.57
CA LYS A 240 -21.05 -14.09 30.81
C LYS A 240 -20.07 -14.40 31.94
N GLU A 241 -20.14 -13.58 32.99
CA GLU A 241 -19.40 -13.70 34.24
C GLU A 241 -19.32 -15.17 34.68
N ALA A 242 -18.10 -15.65 34.86
CA ALA A 242 -17.80 -16.87 35.59
C ALA A 242 -17.53 -16.50 37.04
#